data_AF-A0A2C9L5L7-F1
#
_entry.id   AF-A0A2C9L5L7-F1
#
_cell.length_a   1.000
_cell.length_b   1.000
_cell.length_c   1.000
_cell.angle_alpha   90.00
_cell.angle_beta   90.00
_cell.angle_gamma   90.00
#
_symmetry.space_group_name_H-M   'P 1'
#
loop_
_entity.id
_entity.type
_entity.pdbx_description
1 polymer ?
#
loop_
_entity_poly.entity_id
_entity_poly.type
_entity_poly.pdbx_seq_one_letter_code
_entity_poly.pdbx_strand_id
1 'polypeptide(L)'
;MIFLFFLPWVISASVLIPLYVDGIIKVPRAVPQTCVIDIGGYLTRILLIVSYFPQAGLLLLFNIIVSVMYLTRRDSYGLDVCGERIRAPVDICLASFATMLLYTPALIITLLTSEGYLGCQNTEECRALNKVNTAASWLMLTKFWVTPLCWLACRDTRAAIRHLLGCC
;
A
#
# COMPACT_ATOMS: atom_id res chain seq x y z
N MET A 1 -2.97 -1.78 23.98
CA MET A 1 -3.48 -1.12 22.75
C MET A 1 -2.53 -0.10 22.17
N ILE A 2 -1.99 0.85 22.96
CA ILE A 2 -1.03 1.86 22.49
C ILE A 2 0.17 1.25 21.75
N PHE A 3 0.74 0.15 22.27
CA PHE A 3 1.84 -0.56 21.62
C PHE A 3 1.50 -1.07 20.21
N LEU A 4 0.31 -1.64 20.01
CA LEU A 4 -0.12 -2.13 18.68
C LEU A 4 -0.34 -0.99 17.67
N PHE A 5 -0.62 0.22 18.16
CA PHE A 5 -0.76 1.41 17.32
C PHE A 5 0.61 1.97 16.90
N PHE A 6 1.58 2.04 17.81
CA PHE A 6 2.90 2.62 17.54
C PHE A 6 3.87 1.65 16.85
N LEU A 7 3.73 0.36 17.08
CA LEU A 7 4.65 -0.66 16.57
C LEU A 7 4.83 -0.58 15.03
N PRO A 8 3.78 -0.44 14.19
CA PRO A 8 3.94 -0.31 12.74
C PRO A 8 4.73 0.94 12.33
N TRP A 9 4.58 2.04 13.06
CA TRP A 9 5.31 3.29 12.81
C TRP A 9 6.80 3.13 13.13
N VAL A 10 7.11 2.53 14.29
CA VAL A 10 8.50 2.30 14.71
C VAL A 10 9.20 1.34 13.74
N ILE A 11 8.54 0.26 13.33
CA ILE A 11 9.07 -0.69 12.33
C ILE A 11 9.25 -0.01 10.97
N SER A 12 8.30 0.81 10.54
CA SER A 12 8.43 1.51 9.26
C SER A 12 9.58 2.52 9.28
N ALA A 13 9.71 3.29 10.37
CA ALA A 13 10.79 4.26 10.54
C ALA A 13 12.17 3.59 10.62
N SER A 14 12.28 2.48 11.35
CA SER A 14 13.55 1.75 11.47
C SER A 14 14.04 1.15 10.15
N VAL A 15 13.13 0.86 9.22
CA VAL A 15 13.48 0.41 7.86
C VAL A 15 13.74 1.59 6.92
N LEU A 16 12.83 2.58 6.88
CA LEU A 16 12.89 3.70 5.92
C LEU A 16 14.03 4.68 6.17
N ILE A 17 14.38 4.96 7.44
CA ILE A 17 15.43 5.95 7.76
C ILE A 17 16.80 5.50 7.23
N PRO A 18 17.28 4.27 7.50
CA PRO A 18 18.55 3.79 6.94
C PRO A 18 18.59 3.81 5.41
N LEU A 19 17.49 3.42 4.75
CA LEU A 19 17.35 3.47 3.29
C LEU A 19 17.51 4.88 2.75
N TYR A 20 16.86 5.85 3.40
CA TYR A 20 16.91 7.25 2.99
C TYR A 20 18.31 7.85 3.17
N VAL A 21 18.97 7.54 4.29
CA VAL A 21 20.34 7.99 4.58
C VAL A 21 21.34 7.41 3.58
N ASP A 22 21.29 6.11 3.32
CA ASP A 22 22.17 5.44 2.34
C ASP A 22 21.95 6.00 0.91
N GLY A 23 20.70 6.22 0.53
CA GLY A 23 20.37 6.74 -0.80
C GLY A 23 20.80 8.19 -1.04
N ILE A 24 20.86 9.03 0.00
CA ILE A 24 21.40 10.40 -0.10
C ILE A 24 22.92 10.39 -0.26
N ILE A 25 23.62 9.51 0.46
CA ILE A 25 25.08 9.46 0.46
C ILE A 25 25.63 9.06 -0.92
N LYS A 26 24.90 8.23 -1.66
CA LYS A 26 25.29 7.71 -2.99
C LYS A 26 25.13 8.71 -4.13
N VAL A 27 24.33 9.77 -3.94
CA VAL A 27 24.06 10.73 -5.01
C VAL A 27 25.19 11.76 -5.05
N PRO A 28 25.94 11.88 -6.18
CA PRO A 28 26.98 12.88 -6.29
C PRO A 28 26.36 14.28 -6.15
N ARG A 29 26.92 15.10 -5.25
CA ARG A 29 26.47 16.47 -4.87
C ARG A 29 26.40 17.49 -6.03
N ALA A 30 26.58 17.07 -7.27
CA ALA A 30 26.85 17.92 -8.42
C ALA A 30 25.61 18.38 -9.21
N VAL A 31 24.39 17.91 -8.90
CA VAL A 31 23.17 18.34 -9.62
C VAL A 31 22.18 19.01 -8.66
N PRO A 32 22.24 20.34 -8.46
CA PRO A 32 21.42 21.06 -7.48
C PRO A 32 19.92 21.17 -7.81
N GLN A 33 19.43 20.47 -8.85
CA GLN A 33 18.06 20.62 -9.36
C GLN A 33 17.23 19.33 -9.34
N THR A 34 17.79 18.19 -8.91
CA THR A 34 17.05 16.92 -8.90
C THR A 34 17.14 16.25 -7.53
N CYS A 35 15.99 16.05 -6.89
CA CYS A 35 15.87 15.19 -5.71
C CYS A 35 15.90 13.73 -6.14
N VAL A 36 17.07 13.24 -6.55
CA VAL A 36 17.29 11.82 -6.84
C VAL A 36 17.77 11.14 -5.56
N ILE A 37 17.21 9.98 -5.26
CA ILE A 37 17.69 9.09 -4.20
C ILE A 37 18.07 7.80 -4.92
N ASP A 38 19.34 7.41 -4.84
CA ASP A 38 19.79 6.17 -5.47
C ASP A 38 19.71 5.01 -4.47
N ILE A 39 18.72 4.14 -4.67
CA ILE A 39 18.52 2.97 -3.83
C ILE A 39 19.11 1.75 -4.56
N GLY A 40 20.25 1.26 -4.07
CA GLY A 40 20.92 0.10 -4.66
C GLY A 40 20.07 -1.17 -4.61
N GLY A 41 20.24 -2.06 -5.60
CA GLY A 41 19.40 -3.26 -5.79
C GLY A 41 19.25 -4.15 -4.54
N TYR A 42 20.31 -4.35 -3.74
CA TYR A 42 20.22 -5.15 -2.51
C TYR A 42 19.27 -4.55 -1.45
N LEU A 43 19.31 -3.23 -1.25
CA LEU A 43 18.41 -2.55 -0.30
C LEU A 43 16.97 -2.55 -0.82
N THR A 44 16.76 -2.39 -2.13
CA THR A 44 15.45 -2.52 -2.77
C THR A 44 14.87 -3.92 -2.58
N ARG A 45 15.67 -4.98 -2.73
CA ARG A 45 15.26 -6.37 -2.42
C ARG A 45 14.84 -6.55 -0.97
N ILE A 46 15.59 -6.00 -0.01
CA ILE A 46 15.24 -6.08 1.42
C ILE A 46 13.91 -5.36 1.68
N LEU A 47 13.73 -4.15 1.12
CA LEU A 47 12.47 -3.42 1.22
C LEU A 47 11.31 -4.29 0.72
N LEU A 48 11.47 -4.96 -0.42
CA LEU A 48 10.44 -5.83 -1.00
C LEU A 48 10.09 -7.02 -0.10
N ILE A 49 11.11 -7.71 0.42
CA ILE A 49 10.96 -8.90 1.27
C ILE A 49 10.33 -8.54 2.62
N VAL A 50 10.64 -7.36 3.17
CA VAL A 50 10.18 -6.97 4.50
C VAL A 50 8.83 -6.23 4.46
N SER A 51 8.55 -5.47 3.40
CA SER A 51 7.32 -4.67 3.31
C SER A 51 6.24 -5.29 2.44
N TYR A 52 6.55 -5.62 1.18
CA TYR A 52 5.54 -5.96 0.19
C TYR A 52 5.07 -7.41 0.28
N PHE A 53 5.99 -8.38 0.28
CA PHE A 53 5.61 -9.80 0.32
C PHE A 53 4.84 -10.19 1.59
N PRO A 54 5.23 -9.73 2.80
CA PRO A 54 4.48 -10.03 4.01
C PRO A 54 3.10 -9.38 4.00
N GLN A 55 2.99 -8.12 3.53
CA GLN A 55 1.70 -7.45 3.39
C GLN A 55 0.81 -8.18 2.38
N ALA A 56 1.32 -8.53 1.19
CA ALA A 56 0.58 -9.25 0.17
C ALA A 56 0.08 -10.61 0.67
N GLY A 57 0.96 -11.38 1.29
CA GLY A 57 0.68 -12.72 1.79
C GLY A 57 -0.31 -12.70 2.95
N LEU A 58 -0.12 -11.81 3.94
CA LEU A 58 -1.05 -11.64 5.05
C LEU A 58 -2.43 -11.22 4.57
N LEU A 59 -2.50 -10.29 3.62
CA LEU A 59 -3.75 -9.74 3.10
C LEU A 59 -4.54 -10.80 2.32
N LEU A 60 -3.86 -11.64 1.53
CA LEU A 60 -4.47 -12.81 0.89
C LEU A 60 -4.99 -13.82 1.92
N LEU A 61 -4.17 -14.15 2.92
CA LEU A 61 -4.50 -15.12 3.96
C LEU A 61 -5.68 -14.63 4.82
N PHE A 62 -5.68 -13.37 5.24
CA PHE A 62 -6.79 -12.76 5.98
C PHE A 62 -8.06 -12.75 5.15
N ASN A 63 -7.99 -12.39 3.87
CA ASN A 63 -9.17 -12.36 3.00
C ASN A 63 -9.78 -13.77 2.83
N ILE A 64 -8.94 -14.80 2.68
CA ILE A 64 -9.39 -16.20 2.64
C ILE A 64 -10.02 -16.62 3.98
N ILE A 65 -9.34 -16.39 5.10
CA ILE A 65 -9.83 -16.75 6.44
C ILE A 65 -11.17 -16.10 6.70
N VAL A 66 -11.27 -14.80 6.45
CA VAL A 66 -12.48 -14.01 6.65
C VAL A 66 -13.62 -14.51 5.75
N SER A 67 -13.34 -14.81 4.49
CA SER A 67 -14.33 -15.34 3.55
C SER A 67 -14.83 -16.72 4.02
N VAL A 68 -13.94 -17.61 4.46
CA VAL A 68 -14.28 -18.93 4.98
C VAL A 68 -15.05 -18.83 6.30
N MET A 69 -14.63 -17.96 7.22
CA MET A 69 -15.34 -17.71 8.48
C MET A 69 -16.74 -17.15 8.23
N TYR A 70 -16.88 -16.21 7.29
CA TYR A 70 -18.19 -15.68 6.91
C TYR A 70 -19.07 -16.79 6.32
N LEU A 71 -18.56 -17.61 5.40
CA LEU A 71 -19.33 -18.70 4.80
C LEU A 71 -19.76 -19.76 5.83
N THR A 72 -18.87 -20.12 6.76
CA THR A 72 -19.14 -21.15 7.78
C THR A 72 -20.04 -20.68 8.91
N ARG A 73 -20.01 -19.39 9.25
CA ARG A 73 -20.83 -18.80 10.33
C ARG A 73 -21.98 -17.93 9.84
N ARG A 74 -22.25 -17.87 8.54
CA ARG A 74 -23.29 -17.03 7.93
C ARG A 74 -24.65 -17.15 8.62
N ASP A 75 -24.99 -18.37 9.02
CA ASP A 75 -26.30 -18.69 9.63
C ASP A 75 -26.33 -18.47 11.15
N SER A 76 -25.16 -18.30 11.79
CA SER A 76 -25.04 -17.99 13.22
C SER A 76 -24.83 -16.50 13.51
N TYR A 77 -24.55 -15.68 12.48
CA TYR A 77 -24.54 -14.23 12.61
C TYR A 77 -25.98 -13.72 12.73
N GLY A 78 -26.32 -13.19 13.91
CA GLY A 78 -27.57 -12.49 14.16
C GLY A 78 -27.76 -11.27 13.27
N LEU A 79 -29.00 -10.78 13.20
CA LEU A 79 -29.31 -9.51 12.56
C LEU A 79 -28.65 -8.38 13.36
N ASP A 80 -28.01 -7.43 12.68
CA ASP A 80 -27.50 -6.20 13.28
C ASP A 80 -28.65 -5.40 13.95
N VAL A 81 -28.30 -4.38 14.74
CA VAL A 81 -29.26 -3.45 15.39
C VAL A 81 -30.28 -2.84 14.41
N CYS A 82 -29.97 -2.82 13.11
CA CYS A 82 -30.85 -2.35 12.03
C CYS A 82 -31.66 -3.46 11.32
N GLY A 83 -31.63 -4.71 11.78
CA GLY A 83 -32.36 -5.83 11.16
C GLY A 83 -31.74 -6.36 9.86
N GLU A 84 -30.47 -6.05 9.58
CA GLU A 84 -29.75 -6.56 8.40
C GLU A 84 -28.77 -7.67 8.78
N ARG A 85 -28.55 -8.65 7.89
CA ARG A 85 -27.49 -9.65 8.11
C ARG A 85 -26.13 -8.96 8.09
N ILE A 86 -25.30 -9.25 9.10
CA ILE A 86 -23.88 -8.86 9.14
C ILE A 86 -23.26 -9.25 7.80
N ARG A 87 -22.76 -8.27 7.05
CA ARG A 87 -22.10 -8.51 5.76
C ARG A 87 -20.68 -9.01 6.03
N ALA A 88 -20.14 -9.80 5.09
CA ALA A 88 -18.72 -10.06 5.06
C ALA A 88 -17.96 -8.71 5.06
N PRO A 89 -16.76 -8.61 5.65
CA PRO A 89 -15.97 -7.38 5.68
C PRO A 89 -15.31 -7.14 4.31
N VAL A 90 -16.14 -7.15 3.27
CA VAL A 90 -15.82 -6.87 1.87
C VAL A 90 -15.17 -5.51 1.77
N ASP A 91 -15.56 -4.54 2.61
CA ASP A 91 -15.04 -3.19 2.61
C ASP A 91 -13.55 -3.13 3.02
N ILE A 92 -13.16 -3.91 4.05
CA ILE A 92 -11.77 -4.03 4.48
C ILE A 92 -10.95 -4.72 3.38
N CYS A 93 -11.51 -5.79 2.79
CA CYS A 93 -10.85 -6.53 1.72
C CYS A 93 -10.68 -5.67 0.46
N LEU A 94 -11.65 -4.82 0.13
CA LEU A 94 -11.64 -3.90 -0.99
C LEU A 94 -10.58 -2.80 -0.80
N ALA A 95 -10.55 -2.15 0.37
CA ALA A 95 -9.56 -1.12 0.68
C ALA A 95 -8.12 -1.68 0.65
N SER A 96 -7.97 -2.92 1.11
CA SER A 96 -6.72 -3.67 1.12
C SER A 96 -6.29 -4.07 -0.31
N PHE A 97 -7.23 -4.55 -1.13
CA PHE A 97 -6.98 -4.88 -2.54
C PHE A 97 -6.62 -3.64 -3.37
N ALA A 98 -7.38 -2.55 -3.23
CA ALA A 98 -7.10 -1.29 -3.91
C ALA A 98 -5.72 -0.74 -3.54
N THR A 99 -5.34 -0.87 -2.26
CA THR A 99 -4.01 -0.52 -1.78
C THR A 99 -2.90 -1.30 -2.50
N MET A 100 -3.06 -2.62 -2.63
CA MET A 100 -2.10 -3.45 -3.35
C MET A 100 -2.05 -3.08 -4.83
N LEU A 101 -3.20 -3.01 -5.50
CA LEU A 101 -3.32 -2.71 -6.93
C LEU A 101 -2.62 -1.40 -7.32
N LEU A 102 -2.73 -0.37 -6.48
CA LEU A 102 -2.13 0.94 -6.72
C LEU A 102 -0.63 0.99 -6.37
N TYR A 103 -0.16 0.12 -5.48
CA TYR A 103 1.23 0.08 -5.02
C TYR A 103 2.11 -0.83 -5.89
N THR A 104 1.56 -1.94 -6.39
CA THR A 104 2.27 -2.95 -7.18
C THR A 104 3.01 -2.40 -8.42
N PRO A 105 2.44 -1.49 -9.24
CA PRO A 105 3.12 -1.00 -10.44
C PRO A 105 4.42 -0.26 -10.16
N ALA A 106 4.41 0.68 -9.19
CA ALA A 106 5.60 1.43 -8.80
C ALA A 106 6.70 0.50 -8.27
N LEU A 107 6.28 -0.50 -7.51
CA LEU A 107 7.15 -1.48 -6.89
C LEU A 107 7.81 -2.42 -7.91
N ILE A 108 7.05 -2.92 -8.88
CA ILE A 108 7.56 -3.76 -9.97
C ILE A 108 8.58 -2.98 -10.82
N ILE A 109 8.26 -1.75 -11.19
CA ILE A 109 9.18 -0.92 -11.98
C ILE A 109 10.47 -0.67 -11.22
N THR A 110 10.38 -0.29 -9.94
CA THR A 110 11.57 -0.05 -9.10
C THR A 110 12.44 -1.30 -8.98
N LEU A 111 11.83 -2.48 -8.80
CA LEU A 111 12.56 -3.75 -8.76
C LEU A 111 13.26 -3.99 -10.10
N LEU A 112 12.52 -4.00 -11.20
CA LEU A 112 13.05 -4.30 -12.53
C LEU A 112 14.16 -3.33 -12.97
N THR A 113 14.09 -2.06 -12.59
CA THR A 113 15.15 -1.09 -12.84
C THR A 113 16.37 -1.32 -11.94
N SER A 114 16.16 -1.60 -10.66
CA SER A 114 17.27 -1.78 -9.69
C SER A 114 18.07 -3.07 -9.91
N GLU A 115 17.45 -4.08 -10.51
CA GLU A 115 18.06 -5.37 -10.88
C GLU A 115 18.77 -5.33 -12.24
N GLY A 116 18.64 -4.23 -12.99
CA GLY A 116 19.18 -4.12 -14.33
C GLY A 116 18.40 -4.93 -15.39
N TYR A 117 17.22 -5.47 -15.08
CA TYR A 117 16.34 -6.10 -16.08
C TYR A 117 15.76 -5.08 -17.06
N LEU A 118 15.51 -3.87 -16.58
CA LEU A 118 15.14 -2.71 -17.40
C LEU A 118 16.36 -1.78 -17.51
N GLY A 119 17.31 -2.17 -18.35
CA GLY A 119 18.33 -1.26 -18.86
C GLY A 119 17.79 -0.52 -20.08
N CYS A 120 18.14 0.76 -20.23
CA CYS A 120 17.88 1.48 -21.47
C CYS A 120 19.21 1.71 -22.19
N GLN A 121 19.30 1.27 -23.44
CA GLN A 121 20.49 1.47 -24.28
C GLN A 121 20.29 2.68 -25.20
N ASN A 122 19.06 2.93 -25.63
CA ASN A 122 18.69 4.08 -26.44
C ASN A 122 18.04 5.20 -25.62
N THR A 123 18.25 6.44 -26.05
CA THR A 123 17.68 7.65 -25.42
C THR A 123 16.15 7.64 -25.43
N GLU A 124 15.53 7.06 -26.45
CA GLU A 124 14.07 6.92 -26.54
C GLU A 124 13.51 5.91 -25.53
N GLU A 125 14.20 4.77 -25.35
CA GLU A 125 13.86 3.76 -24.34
C GLU A 125 13.97 4.33 -22.93
N CYS A 126 15.04 5.09 -22.64
CA CYS A 126 15.21 5.76 -21.36
C CYS A 126 14.08 6.78 -21.10
N ARG A 127 13.66 7.52 -22.14
CA ARG A 127 12.55 8.48 -22.02
C ARG A 127 11.22 7.77 -21.78
N ALA A 128 10.96 6.64 -22.47
CA ALA A 128 9.76 5.84 -22.25
C ALA A 128 9.72 5.25 -20.83
N LEU A 129 10.84 4.68 -20.37
CA LEU A 129 10.97 4.11 -19.03
C LEU A 129 10.74 5.16 -17.93
N ASN A 130 11.29 6.38 -18.10
CA ASN A 130 11.04 7.49 -17.18
C ASN A 130 9.56 7.90 -17.13
N LYS A 131 8.87 7.92 -18.27
CA LYS A 131 7.42 8.19 -18.30
C LYS A 131 6.62 7.10 -17.59
N VAL A 132 6.98 5.84 -17.79
CA VAL A 132 6.35 4.69 -17.13
C VAL A 132 6.56 4.75 -15.61
N ASN A 133 7.79 5.04 -15.16
CA ASN A 133 8.09 5.23 -13.74
C ASN A 133 7.30 6.39 -13.13
N THR A 134 7.18 7.51 -13.86
CA THR A 134 6.38 8.66 -13.43
C THR A 134 4.91 8.27 -13.29
N ALA A 135 4.33 7.60 -14.29
CA ALA A 135 2.94 7.14 -14.24
C ALA A 135 2.68 6.16 -13.09
N ALA A 136 3.61 5.25 -12.83
CA ALA A 136 3.51 4.30 -11.72
C ALA A 136 3.60 5.00 -10.35
N SER A 137 4.45 6.02 -10.23
CA SER A 137 4.50 6.87 -9.03
C SER A 137 3.19 7.62 -8.83
N TRP A 138 2.57 8.12 -9.91
CA TRP A 138 1.23 8.72 -9.84
C TRP A 138 0.17 7.72 -9.36
N LEU A 139 0.18 6.48 -9.83
CA LEU A 139 -0.71 5.43 -9.33
C LEU A 139 -0.49 5.14 -7.84
N MET A 140 0.75 5.15 -7.37
CA MET A 140 1.03 5.00 -5.95
C MET A 140 0.46 6.18 -5.15
N LEU A 141 0.57 7.41 -5.66
CA LEU A 141 0.03 8.60 -5.01
C LEU A 141 -1.51 8.60 -5.01
N THR A 142 -2.17 8.02 -6.01
CA THR A 142 -3.64 8.01 -6.05
C THR A 142 -4.25 7.18 -4.92
N LYS A 143 -3.49 6.24 -4.36
CA LYS A 143 -3.87 5.52 -3.14
C LYS A 143 -4.27 6.44 -1.99
N PHE A 144 -3.61 7.58 -1.81
CA PHE A 144 -3.88 8.48 -0.67
C PHE A 144 -5.30 9.03 -0.63
N TRP A 145 -5.98 9.15 -1.78
CA TRP A 145 -7.39 9.58 -1.83
C TRP A 145 -8.35 8.44 -2.14
N VAL A 146 -7.93 7.40 -2.88
CA VAL A 146 -8.77 6.21 -3.13
C VAL A 146 -9.01 5.40 -1.85
N THR A 147 -7.99 5.20 -1.01
CA THR A 147 -8.14 4.40 0.21
C THR A 147 -9.17 5.02 1.17
N PRO A 148 -9.14 6.33 1.50
CA PRO A 148 -10.21 6.98 2.26
C PRO A 148 -11.59 6.83 1.63
N LEU A 149 -11.71 6.92 0.30
CA LEU A 149 -12.99 6.71 -0.39
C LEU A 149 -13.51 5.28 -0.24
N CYS A 150 -12.63 4.27 -0.28
CA CYS A 150 -13.00 2.88 0.02
C CYS A 150 -13.50 2.74 1.47
N TRP A 151 -12.85 3.41 2.42
CA TRP A 151 -13.31 3.43 3.81
C TRP A 151 -14.62 4.20 3.99
N LEU A 152 -14.88 5.26 3.21
CA LEU A 152 -16.17 5.96 3.21
C LEU A 152 -17.32 5.14 2.62
N ALA A 153 -17.03 4.15 1.78
CA ALA A 153 -18.03 3.19 1.31
C ALA A 153 -18.42 2.17 2.39
N CYS A 154 -17.58 1.97 3.41
CA CYS A 154 -17.87 1.06 4.51
C CYS A 154 -19.11 1.51 5.30
N ARG A 155 -19.94 0.55 5.72
CA ARG A 155 -21.18 0.86 6.44
C ARG A 155 -20.91 1.46 7.81
N ASP A 156 -19.96 0.90 8.56
CA ASP A 156 -19.70 1.29 9.95
C ASP A 156 -19.11 2.69 10.04
N THR A 157 -18.20 3.04 9.13
CA THR A 157 -17.71 4.42 8.99
C THR A 157 -18.80 5.37 8.57
N ARG A 158 -19.71 5.00 7.64
CA ARG A 158 -20.87 5.84 7.31
C ARG A 158 -21.81 6.04 8.49
N ALA A 159 -22.06 5.00 9.28
CA ALA A 159 -22.85 5.10 10.50
C ALA A 159 -22.18 6.02 11.53
N ALA A 160 -20.88 5.84 11.78
CA ALA A 160 -20.09 6.69 12.67
C ALA A 160 -20.05 8.16 12.18
N ILE A 161 -19.90 8.39 10.88
CA ILE A 161 -19.93 9.73 10.27
C ILE A 161 -21.31 10.36 10.43
N ARG A 162 -22.40 9.61 10.25
CA ARG A 162 -23.76 10.11 10.51
C ARG A 162 -23.97 10.46 11.99
N HIS A 163 -23.39 9.71 12.92
CA HIS A 163 -23.42 10.06 14.35
C HIS A 163 -22.57 11.30 14.68
N LEU A 164 -21.43 11.47 14.01
CA LEU A 164 -20.54 12.62 14.19
C LEU A 164 -21.06 13.91 13.56
N LEU A 165 -21.66 13.82 12.37
CA LEU A 165 -22.27 14.93 11.65
C LEU A 165 -23.74 15.15 12.00
N GLY A 166 -24.30 14.25 12.82
CA GLY A 166 -25.66 14.32 13.33
C GLY A 166 -25.81 15.38 14.41
N CYS A 167 -25.91 16.63 13.98
CA CYS A 167 -27.03 17.44 14.44
C CYS A 167 -28.26 17.00 13.63
N CYS A 168 -29.19 16.33 14.32
CA CYS A 168 -30.55 15.94 13.91
C CYS A 168 -30.69 14.94 12.75
#